data_AF-A0A6L3PAU0-F1
#
_entry.id   AF-A0A6L3PAU0-F1
#
_cell.length_a   1.000
_cell.length_b   1.000
_cell.length_c   1.000
_cell.angle_alpha   90.00
_cell.angle_beta   90.00
_cell.angle_gamma   90.00
#
_symmetry.space_group_name_H-M   'P 1'
#
loop_
_entity.id
_entity.type
_entity.pdbx_description
1 polymer ?
#
loop_
_entity_poly.entity_id
_entity_poly.type
_entity_poly.pdbx_seq_one_letter_code
_entity_poly.pdbx_strand_id
1 'polypeptide(L)'
;MKHRLALVMLFFSASTLAQGDAQTPTQFLKSLYQSYAKGNEPVDFASKGEQQILSDRLLSLVEEDTRLSGGEVGFLDYDPICYCQDWDDLAVDKINVTNSDATHAKATITFRPFRSSPDATTQSFALINEKGRWRIDDIMNGNGSLYKSLQESGQQLRADSTNNDTVSP
;
A
#
# COMPACT_ATOMS: atom_id res chain seq x y z
N MET A 1 -14.64 -72.91 7.47
CA MET A 1 -14.53 -71.93 6.36
C MET A 1 -15.57 -70.83 6.57
N LYS A 2 -15.15 -69.56 6.64
CA LYS A 2 -15.91 -68.34 6.34
C LYS A 2 -15.02 -67.14 6.70
N HIS A 3 -14.15 -66.74 5.77
CA HIS A 3 -13.41 -65.49 5.88
C HIS A 3 -14.38 -64.33 5.65
N ARG A 4 -14.47 -63.41 6.62
CA ARG A 4 -15.17 -62.13 6.45
C ARG A 4 -14.16 -61.13 5.91
N LEU A 5 -14.25 -60.86 4.62
CA LEU A 5 -13.49 -59.81 3.95
C LEU A 5 -14.11 -58.45 4.35
N ALA A 6 -13.38 -57.65 5.13
CA ALA A 6 -13.75 -56.27 5.44
C ALA A 6 -13.11 -55.35 4.38
N LEU A 7 -13.93 -54.77 3.51
CA LEU A 7 -13.50 -53.78 2.53
C LEU A 7 -13.44 -52.40 3.22
N VAL A 8 -12.23 -51.91 3.49
CA VAL A 8 -12.00 -50.54 3.97
C VAL A 8 -11.97 -49.62 2.74
N MET A 9 -13.04 -48.86 2.51
CA MET A 9 -13.03 -47.76 1.54
C MET A 9 -12.33 -46.55 2.16
N LEU A 10 -11.12 -46.26 1.69
CA LEU A 10 -10.41 -45.01 1.98
C LEU A 10 -11.01 -43.91 1.10
N PHE A 11 -11.83 -43.03 1.67
CA PHE A 11 -12.26 -41.81 0.99
C PHE A 11 -11.11 -40.79 1.05
N PHE A 12 -10.38 -40.64 -0.06
CA PHE A 12 -9.49 -39.51 -0.28
C PHE A 12 -10.34 -38.26 -0.53
N SER A 13 -10.60 -37.47 0.51
CA SER A 13 -11.12 -36.11 0.35
C SER A 13 -10.01 -35.24 -0.21
N ALA A 14 -10.02 -35.03 -1.53
CA ALA A 14 -9.20 -33.98 -2.15
C ALA A 14 -9.78 -32.63 -1.70
N SER A 15 -9.15 -32.01 -0.71
CA SER A 15 -9.40 -30.61 -0.38
C SER A 15 -8.94 -29.77 -1.55
N THR A 16 -9.86 -29.36 -2.42
CA THR A 16 -9.61 -28.26 -3.35
C THR A 16 -9.29 -27.03 -2.50
N LEU A 17 -8.02 -26.66 -2.42
CA LEU A 17 -7.62 -25.36 -1.93
C LEU A 17 -8.30 -24.34 -2.84
N ALA A 18 -9.31 -23.65 -2.32
CA ALA A 18 -9.88 -22.49 -2.98
C ALA A 18 -8.76 -21.44 -3.08
N GLN A 19 -8.07 -21.41 -4.22
CA GLN A 19 -7.33 -20.23 -4.65
C GLN A 19 -8.39 -19.16 -4.83
N GLY A 20 -8.61 -18.34 -3.80
CA GLY A 20 -9.40 -17.13 -3.93
C GLY A 20 -8.86 -16.36 -5.13
N ASP A 21 -9.77 -15.87 -5.98
CA ASP A 21 -9.39 -15.17 -7.20
C ASP A 21 -8.34 -14.11 -6.89
N ALA A 22 -7.19 -14.18 -7.56
CA ALA A 22 -6.12 -13.22 -7.37
C ALA A 22 -6.68 -11.82 -7.67
N GLN A 23 -6.64 -10.93 -6.67
CA GLN A 23 -7.13 -9.57 -6.81
C GLN A 23 -6.43 -8.90 -8.01
N THR A 24 -7.18 -8.16 -8.83
CA THR A 24 -6.62 -7.32 -9.90
C THR A 24 -6.11 -5.98 -9.34
N PRO A 25 -5.20 -5.27 -10.03
CA PRO A 25 -4.78 -3.93 -9.60
C PRO A 25 -5.96 -2.96 -9.42
N THR A 26 -6.95 -3.04 -10.31
CA THR A 26 -8.16 -2.20 -10.22
C THR A 26 -8.99 -2.52 -8.98
N GLN A 27 -9.15 -3.79 -8.61
CA GLN A 27 -9.86 -4.17 -7.38
C GLN A 27 -9.11 -3.70 -6.13
N PHE A 28 -7.77 -3.85 -6.12
CA PHE A 28 -6.91 -3.35 -5.05
C PHE A 28 -7.08 -1.83 -4.83
N LEU A 29 -7.01 -1.05 -5.90
CA LEU A 29 -7.17 0.41 -5.79
C LEU A 29 -8.59 0.81 -5.37
N LYS A 30 -9.61 0.09 -5.84
CA LYS A 30 -10.98 0.34 -5.41
C LYS A 30 -11.17 0.08 -3.92
N SER A 31 -10.66 -1.02 -3.39
CA SER A 31 -10.77 -1.31 -1.95
C SER A 31 -9.98 -0.32 -1.11
N LEU A 32 -8.79 0.11 -1.58
CA LEU A 32 -8.00 1.15 -0.93
C LEU A 32 -8.79 2.46 -0.77
N TYR A 33 -9.40 2.96 -1.85
CA TYR A 33 -10.13 4.24 -1.81
C TYR A 33 -11.51 4.15 -1.14
N GLN A 34 -12.08 2.93 -1.00
CA GLN A 34 -13.31 2.75 -0.23
C GLN A 34 -13.15 3.14 1.24
N SER A 35 -11.95 2.99 1.81
CA SER A 35 -11.64 3.39 3.18
C SER A 35 -11.78 4.89 3.44
N TYR A 36 -11.76 5.71 2.39
CA TYR A 36 -11.90 7.17 2.49
C TYR A 36 -13.36 7.65 2.32
N ALA A 37 -14.32 6.74 2.12
CA ALA A 37 -15.73 7.07 2.08
C ALA A 37 -16.27 7.46 3.46
N LYS A 38 -17.39 8.17 3.50
CA LYS A 38 -18.00 8.63 4.76
C LYS A 38 -18.22 7.49 5.76
N GLY A 39 -17.70 7.67 6.97
CA GLY A 39 -17.89 6.75 8.10
C GLY A 39 -17.00 5.50 8.05
N ASN A 40 -16.06 5.43 7.11
CA ASN A 40 -15.02 4.41 7.10
C ASN A 40 -13.75 4.94 7.75
N GLU A 41 -12.97 4.02 8.31
CA GLU A 41 -11.63 4.32 8.81
C GLU A 41 -10.64 4.32 7.63
N PRO A 42 -9.71 5.28 7.57
CA PRO A 42 -8.66 5.28 6.56
C PRO A 42 -7.77 4.04 6.70
N VAL A 43 -7.06 3.72 5.62
CA VAL A 43 -6.08 2.63 5.68
C VAL A 43 -4.87 3.11 6.47
N ASP A 44 -4.41 2.30 7.42
CA ASP A 44 -3.10 2.50 8.05
C ASP A 44 -1.99 2.31 7.00
N PHE A 45 -1.34 3.41 6.64
CA PHE A 45 -0.29 3.46 5.62
C PHE A 45 0.90 2.57 5.95
N ALA A 46 1.23 2.41 7.24
CA ALA A 46 2.37 1.61 7.72
C ALA A 46 1.96 0.19 8.16
N SER A 47 0.73 -0.23 7.83
CA SER A 47 0.22 -1.55 8.19
C SER A 47 1.10 -2.68 7.64
N LYS A 48 1.18 -3.78 8.41
CA LYS A 48 2.00 -4.96 8.11
C LYS A 48 1.16 -6.22 7.97
N GLY A 49 1.76 -7.28 7.44
CA GLY A 49 1.12 -8.60 7.34
C GLY A 49 -0.01 -8.63 6.33
N GLU A 50 -1.20 -9.07 6.75
CA GLU A 50 -2.36 -9.22 5.85
C GLU A 50 -2.95 -7.88 5.38
N GLN A 51 -2.81 -6.83 6.19
CA GLN A 51 -3.31 -5.49 5.87
C GLN A 51 -2.31 -4.64 5.08
N GLN A 52 -1.07 -5.12 4.92
CA GLN A 52 0.01 -4.35 4.30
C GLN A 52 -0.33 -3.95 2.86
N ILE A 53 -0.42 -2.64 2.64
CA ILE A 53 -0.70 -2.05 1.33
C ILE A 53 0.55 -1.61 0.57
N LEU A 54 1.69 -1.39 1.25
CA LEU A 54 2.94 -0.95 0.63
C LEU A 54 3.83 -2.14 0.27
N SER A 55 4.58 -2.05 -0.83
CA SER A 55 5.64 -3.02 -1.14
C SER A 55 6.64 -3.12 -0.01
N ASP A 56 7.30 -4.27 0.13
CA ASP A 56 8.27 -4.48 1.21
C ASP A 56 9.37 -3.38 1.18
N ARG A 57 9.75 -2.91 -0.03
CA ARG A 57 10.74 -1.84 -0.20
C ARG A 57 10.23 -0.45 0.21
N LEU A 58 8.97 -0.10 -0.08
CA LEU A 58 8.43 1.21 0.27
C LEU A 58 8.11 1.27 1.76
N LEU A 59 7.54 0.20 2.32
CA LEU A 59 7.30 0.07 3.76
C LEU A 59 8.59 0.26 4.57
N SER A 60 9.70 -0.34 4.12
CA SER A 60 10.99 -0.20 4.79
C SER A 60 11.46 1.26 4.88
N LEU A 61 11.13 2.10 3.89
CA LEU A 61 11.45 3.53 3.94
C LEU A 61 10.53 4.31 4.89
N VAL A 62 9.25 3.95 4.95
CA VAL A 62 8.28 4.55 5.91
C VAL A 62 8.69 4.24 7.36
N GLU A 63 9.07 2.99 7.62
CA GLU A 63 9.56 2.57 8.93
C GLU A 63 10.86 3.30 9.31
N GLU A 64 11.75 3.49 8.34
CA GLU A 64 13.00 4.19 8.57
C GLU A 64 12.81 5.68 8.81
N ASP A 65 11.91 6.34 8.08
CA ASP A 65 11.53 7.74 8.31
C ASP A 65 11.01 7.92 9.74
N THR A 66 10.10 7.05 10.19
CA THR A 66 9.58 7.03 11.56
C THR A 66 10.69 6.80 12.60
N ARG A 67 11.64 5.92 12.30
CA ARG A 67 12.76 5.63 13.20
C ARG A 67 13.71 6.83 13.32
N LEU A 68 14.02 7.48 12.20
CA LEU A 68 14.92 8.63 12.14
C LEU A 68 14.29 9.89 12.71
N SER A 69 12.97 10.04 12.66
CA SER A 69 12.27 11.18 13.25
C SER A 69 12.24 11.16 14.78
N GLY A 70 12.56 10.01 15.42
CA GLY A 70 12.75 9.94 16.87
C GLY A 70 11.49 10.24 17.69
N GLY A 71 10.30 10.05 17.13
CA GLY A 71 9.03 10.36 17.76
C GLY A 71 8.45 11.73 17.38
N GLU A 72 9.19 12.53 16.62
CA GLU A 72 8.68 13.70 15.92
C GLU A 72 8.00 13.30 14.60
N VAL A 73 7.34 14.27 13.98
CA VAL A 73 6.80 14.10 12.62
C VAL A 73 7.96 13.94 11.64
N GLY A 74 7.97 12.83 10.90
CA GLY A 74 8.96 12.54 9.86
C GLY A 74 8.68 13.30 8.56
N PHE A 75 9.22 12.80 7.45
CA PHE A 75 8.90 13.31 6.12
C PHE A 75 7.41 13.19 5.79
N LEU A 76 6.74 12.18 6.33
CA LEU A 76 5.31 11.95 6.12
C LEU A 76 4.48 12.70 7.16
N ASP A 77 4.20 13.97 6.89
CA ASP A 77 3.33 14.83 7.70
C ASP A 77 1.89 14.95 7.15
N TYR A 78 1.54 14.09 6.18
CA TYR A 78 0.24 13.99 5.51
C TYR A 78 -0.08 12.54 5.09
N ASP A 79 -1.33 12.26 4.68
CA ASP A 79 -1.72 10.97 4.12
C ASP A 79 -1.31 10.87 2.62
N PRO A 80 -0.40 9.95 2.24
CA PRO A 80 0.11 9.90 0.87
C PRO A 80 -0.87 9.34 -0.17
N ILE A 81 -1.88 8.56 0.23
CA ILE A 81 -2.85 7.94 -0.69
C ILE A 81 -3.84 8.99 -1.20
N CYS A 82 -4.31 9.88 -0.33
CA CYS A 82 -5.17 11.00 -0.71
C CYS A 82 -4.39 12.29 -1.02
N TYR A 83 -3.10 12.35 -0.66
CA TYR A 83 -2.28 13.57 -0.74
C TYR A 83 -2.96 14.74 -0.01
N CYS A 84 -3.41 14.48 1.22
CA CYS A 84 -4.28 15.39 1.96
C CYS A 84 -3.97 15.36 3.47
N GLN A 85 -4.25 16.49 4.14
CA GLN A 85 -4.29 16.58 5.61
C GLN A 85 -5.65 16.20 6.18
N ASP A 86 -6.70 16.39 5.39
CA ASP A 86 -8.08 16.11 5.78
C ASP A 86 -8.91 15.77 4.54
N TRP A 87 -9.98 15.00 4.73
CA TRP A 87 -10.96 14.62 3.71
C TRP A 87 -12.35 14.48 4.33
N ASP A 88 -13.40 14.66 3.53
CA ASP A 88 -14.78 14.35 3.94
C ASP A 88 -15.50 13.65 2.78
N ASP A 89 -15.78 12.37 2.99
CA ASP A 89 -16.45 11.50 2.01
C ASP A 89 -15.76 11.54 0.65
N LEU A 90 -14.48 11.16 0.59
CA LEU A 90 -13.67 11.27 -0.62
C LEU A 90 -14.36 10.59 -1.81
N ALA A 91 -14.46 11.31 -2.91
CA ALA A 91 -15.10 10.83 -4.13
C ALA A 91 -14.07 10.49 -5.20
N VAL A 92 -13.98 9.22 -5.59
CA VAL A 92 -13.18 8.80 -6.74
C VAL A 92 -13.95 9.09 -8.02
N ASP A 93 -13.39 9.93 -8.88
CA ASP A 93 -13.97 10.26 -10.17
C ASP A 93 -13.50 9.28 -11.26
N LYS A 94 -12.24 8.83 -11.18
CA LYS A 94 -11.66 7.92 -12.18
C LYS A 94 -10.51 7.08 -11.62
N ILE A 95 -10.50 5.79 -11.96
CA ILE A 95 -9.34 4.90 -11.82
C ILE A 95 -8.98 4.40 -13.22
N ASN A 96 -7.72 4.58 -13.62
CA ASN A 96 -7.21 4.14 -14.91
C ASN A 96 -5.92 3.33 -14.71
N VAL A 97 -6.01 2.01 -14.85
CA VAL A 97 -4.87 1.10 -14.79
C VAL A 97 -4.31 0.87 -16.19
N THR A 98 -2.98 0.94 -16.31
CA THR A 98 -2.23 0.81 -17.56
C THR A 98 -0.97 -0.02 -17.32
N ASN A 99 -0.36 -0.53 -18.39
CA ASN A 99 0.89 -1.30 -18.33
C ASN A 99 0.85 -2.41 -17.25
N SER A 100 -0.28 -3.13 -17.20
CA SER A 100 -0.51 -4.19 -16.22
C SER A 100 -0.06 -5.53 -16.79
N ASP A 101 0.80 -6.21 -16.05
CA ASP A 101 1.16 -7.61 -16.24
C ASP A 101 0.97 -8.40 -14.93
N ALA A 102 1.52 -9.61 -14.83
CA ALA A 102 1.38 -10.48 -13.67
C ALA A 102 2.07 -9.94 -12.41
N THR A 103 3.04 -9.03 -12.57
CA THR A 103 3.96 -8.56 -11.53
C THR A 103 3.90 -7.06 -11.30
N HIS A 104 3.54 -6.27 -12.31
CA HIS A 104 3.54 -4.82 -12.23
C HIS A 104 2.29 -4.22 -12.86
N ALA A 105 1.90 -3.04 -12.37
CA ALA A 105 0.92 -2.19 -13.03
C ALA A 105 1.23 -0.72 -12.76
N LYS A 106 0.72 0.17 -13.61
CA LYS A 106 0.68 1.61 -13.36
C LYS A 106 -0.77 2.04 -13.28
N ALA A 107 -1.08 3.01 -12.42
CA ALA A 107 -2.41 3.58 -12.37
C ALA A 107 -2.37 5.09 -12.26
N THR A 108 -3.41 5.75 -12.77
CA THR A 108 -3.75 7.12 -12.42
C THR A 108 -5.12 7.13 -11.76
N ILE A 109 -5.25 7.91 -10.70
CA ILE A 109 -6.49 8.03 -9.93
C ILE A 109 -6.82 9.50 -9.78
N THR A 110 -7.99 9.87 -10.24
CA THR A 110 -8.56 11.22 -10.08
C THR A 110 -9.66 11.15 -9.03
N PHE A 111 -9.58 11.98 -8.01
CA PHE A 111 -10.51 11.99 -6.89
C PHE A 111 -10.63 13.39 -6.28
N ARG A 112 -11.66 13.59 -5.47
CA ARG A 112 -11.96 14.82 -4.74
C ARG A 112 -11.96 14.49 -3.25
N PRO A 113 -11.02 15.01 -2.45
CA PRO A 113 -10.97 14.76 -1.00
C PRO A 113 -12.27 15.12 -0.28
N PHE A 114 -12.98 16.13 -0.79
CA PHE A 114 -14.30 16.55 -0.30
C PHE A 114 -15.33 16.36 -1.42
N ARG A 115 -16.31 15.46 -1.25
CA ARG A 115 -17.32 15.18 -2.31
C ARG A 115 -18.09 16.42 -2.76
N SER A 116 -18.28 17.41 -1.91
CA SER A 116 -18.97 18.66 -2.22
C SER A 116 -18.11 19.65 -3.02
N SER A 117 -16.78 19.49 -3.00
CA SER A 117 -15.85 20.35 -3.73
C SER A 117 -15.77 19.97 -5.21
N PRO A 118 -15.58 20.94 -6.12
CA PRO A 118 -15.22 20.66 -7.52
C PRO A 118 -13.72 20.32 -7.70
N ASP A 119 -12.89 20.53 -6.68
CA ASP A 119 -11.43 20.43 -6.80
C ASP A 119 -10.97 18.97 -6.80
N ALA A 120 -10.61 18.48 -7.98
CA ALA A 120 -10.08 17.13 -8.17
C ALA A 120 -8.54 17.13 -8.18
N THR A 121 -7.97 16.15 -7.51
CA THR A 121 -6.54 15.84 -7.53
C THR A 121 -6.34 14.57 -8.34
N THR A 122 -5.21 14.47 -9.04
CA THR A 122 -4.80 13.24 -9.72
C THR A 122 -3.45 12.78 -9.20
N GLN A 123 -3.38 11.52 -8.76
CA GLN A 123 -2.14 10.85 -8.37
C GLN A 123 -1.84 9.68 -9.30
N SER A 124 -0.56 9.39 -9.49
CA SER A 124 -0.08 8.21 -10.20
C SER A 124 0.45 7.18 -9.21
N PHE A 125 0.27 5.91 -9.51
CA PHE A 125 0.73 4.80 -8.69
C PHE A 125 1.56 3.85 -9.52
N ALA A 126 2.70 3.43 -8.98
CA ALA A 126 3.36 2.19 -9.39
C ALA A 126 2.89 1.08 -8.45
N LEU A 127 2.49 -0.05 -9.02
CA LEU A 127 1.99 -1.21 -8.28
C LEU A 127 2.86 -2.42 -8.57
N ILE A 128 3.06 -3.25 -7.56
CA ILE A 128 3.79 -4.51 -7.64
C ILE A 128 2.95 -5.65 -7.05
N ASN A 129 3.00 -6.82 -7.66
CA ASN A 129 2.44 -8.05 -7.12
C ASN A 129 3.53 -8.81 -6.36
N GLU A 130 3.48 -8.76 -5.04
CA GLU A 130 4.37 -9.51 -4.18
C GLU A 130 3.62 -10.71 -3.58
N LYS A 131 4.10 -11.92 -3.89
CA LYS A 131 3.58 -13.17 -3.32
C LYS A 131 2.06 -13.31 -3.53
N GLY A 132 1.55 -12.89 -4.68
CA GLY A 132 0.13 -12.99 -5.05
C GLY A 132 -0.74 -11.81 -4.58
N ARG A 133 -0.17 -10.77 -3.97
CA ARG A 133 -0.90 -9.59 -3.50
C ARG A 133 -0.38 -8.32 -4.15
N TRP A 134 -1.29 -7.50 -4.68
CA TRP A 134 -0.95 -6.17 -5.17
C TRP A 134 -0.66 -5.24 -4.01
N ARG A 135 0.37 -4.40 -4.21
CA ARG A 135 0.84 -3.41 -3.25
C ARG A 135 1.24 -2.13 -3.97
N ILE A 136 1.23 -1.02 -3.26
CA ILE A 136 1.74 0.27 -3.71
C ILE A 136 3.26 0.22 -3.63
N ASP A 137 3.89 0.41 -4.79
CA ASP A 137 5.33 0.39 -4.94
C ASP A 137 5.92 1.81 -5.02
N ASP A 138 5.12 2.76 -5.48
CA ASP A 138 5.41 4.19 -5.45
C ASP A 138 4.11 5.00 -5.65
N ILE A 139 4.10 6.22 -5.13
CA ILE A 139 3.04 7.22 -5.37
C ILE A 139 3.72 8.44 -5.97
N MET A 140 3.18 8.96 -7.07
CA MET A 140 3.72 10.11 -7.76
C MET A 140 2.68 11.21 -7.96
N ASN A 141 3.07 12.43 -7.64
CA ASN A 141 2.27 13.65 -7.81
C ASN A 141 3.15 14.79 -8.39
N GLY A 142 2.69 16.03 -8.28
CA GLY A 142 3.43 17.21 -8.79
C GLY A 142 4.82 17.40 -8.18
N ASN A 143 5.08 16.84 -7.00
CA ASN A 143 6.36 16.92 -6.30
C ASN A 143 7.30 15.74 -6.63
N GLY A 144 6.87 14.80 -7.46
CA GLY A 144 7.67 13.64 -7.85
C GLY A 144 7.27 12.36 -7.14
N SER A 145 8.26 11.49 -6.89
CA SER A 145 8.09 10.12 -6.37
C SER A 145 8.24 10.09 -4.86
N LEU A 146 7.23 9.55 -4.16
CA LEU A 146 7.27 9.37 -2.72
C LEU A 146 8.45 8.50 -2.28
N TYR A 147 8.71 7.42 -3.01
CA TYR A 147 9.84 6.54 -2.73
C TYR A 147 11.16 7.31 -2.75
N LYS A 148 11.38 8.16 -3.77
CA LYS A 148 12.60 8.96 -3.88
C LYS A 148 12.70 9.97 -2.74
N SER A 149 11.62 10.68 -2.44
CA SER A 149 11.63 11.70 -1.38
C SER A 149 11.91 11.10 0.01
N LEU A 150 11.34 9.93 0.32
CA LEU A 150 11.66 9.20 1.55
C LEU A 150 13.13 8.76 1.61
N GLN A 151 13.66 8.27 0.48
CA GLN A 151 15.06 7.87 0.40
C GLN A 151 16.00 9.06 0.63
N GLU A 152 15.73 10.19 -0.01
CA GLU A 152 16.49 11.44 0.12
C GLU A 152 16.41 12.01 1.54
N SER A 153 15.22 12.07 2.14
CA SER A 153 15.02 12.48 3.53
C SER A 153 15.85 11.62 4.50
N GLY A 154 15.77 10.30 4.36
CA GLY A 154 16.54 9.39 5.21
C GLY A 154 18.06 9.52 5.00
N GLN A 155 18.53 9.86 3.80
CA GLN A 155 19.96 10.13 3.58
C GLN A 155 20.41 11.41 4.29
N GLN A 156 19.59 12.47 4.21
CA GLN A 156 19.86 13.75 4.85
C GLN A 156 19.92 13.62 6.38
N LEU A 157 18.92 12.99 7.00
CA LEU A 157 18.86 12.80 8.45
C LEU A 157 20.07 12.01 9.00
N ARG A 158 20.54 11.02 8.24
CA ARG A 158 21.76 10.27 8.60
C ARG A 158 23.01 11.13 8.49
N ALA A 159 23.15 11.91 7.44
CA ALA A 159 24.27 12.83 7.27
C ALA A 159 24.31 13.87 8.42
N ASP A 160 23.16 14.43 8.78
CA ASP A 160 23.06 15.40 9.87
C ASP A 160 23.40 14.78 11.22
N SER A 161 22.95 13.54 11.47
CA SER A 161 23.33 12.79 12.68
C SER A 161 24.85 12.59 12.77
N THR A 162 25.49 12.16 11.67
CA THR A 162 26.95 11.97 11.64
C THR A 162 27.75 13.27 11.81
N ASN A 163 27.20 14.39 11.32
CA ASN A 163 27.82 15.70 11.50
C ASN A 163 27.65 16.21 12.94
N ASN A 164 26.54 15.88 13.62
CA ASN A 164 26.32 16.30 15.00
C ASN A 164 27.20 15.51 15.99
N ASP A 165 27.46 14.24 15.72
CA ASP A 165 28.36 13.40 16.53
C ASP A 165 29.85 13.82 16.41
N THR A 166 30.24 14.51 15.34
CA THR A 166 31.64 14.96 15.13
C THR A 166 31.93 16.35 15.68
N VAL A 167 30.90 17.10 16.13
CA VAL A 167 31.01 18.47 16.65
C VAL A 167 30.89 18.54 18.18
N SER A 168 30.57 17.44 18.86
CA SER A 168 30.58 17.40 20.34
C SER A 168 32.01 17.22 20.90
N PRO A 169 32.53 18.17 21.74
CA PRO A 169 33.82 18.06 22.40
C PRO A 169 33.84 17.09 23.58
#